data_AF-A0A9X7HJG4-F1
#
_entry.id   AF-A0A9X7HJG4-F1
#
_cell.length_a   1.000
_cell.length_b   1.000
_cell.length_c   1.000
_cell.angle_alpha   90.00
_cell.angle_beta   90.00
_cell.angle_gamma   90.00
#
_symmetry.space_group_name_H-M   'P 1'
#
loop_
_entity.id
_entity.type
_entity.pdbx_description
1 polymer ?
#
loop_
_entity_poly.entity_id
_entity_poly.type
_entity_poly.pdbx_seq_one_letter_code
_entity_poly.pdbx_strand_id
1 'polypeptide(L)'
;MLLETKPELIYLSKQNIIDLGGYKANIYVQAITQALTLHSERNFSQPLKPYLKTNKEGEHIADRIIAMPAYLGEPSISGIKWIGSKFDNPTKKNMERASALIILNDPETNFPIAILEGSVISSMRTAAVTVVAAKYLAKKGFQNVSIIGCGLISKMHINSLLEQFNHIRQINLFDLDNVKAKAFAQEMKERYSHVDFQVTESAKNAVEQAEVLVTCTVADTPYIEADWIQKGTFVSNISIMDIEKEAFLKADKVIVDDWDQANREKKVINQLVVEGKFSKEMLHAELGDIITGKKLGRVTDEEIIILNPMGMAIEDIACAHAIYEKAKQEGLGKVLSLY
;
A
#
# COMPACT_ATOMS: atom_id res chain seq x y z
N MET A 1 -5.87 -46.65 -5.48
CA MET A 1 -5.94 -46.25 -4.06
C MET A 1 -6.64 -44.91 -4.04
N LEU A 2 -7.91 -44.87 -3.61
CA LEU A 2 -8.66 -43.61 -3.48
C LEU A 2 -8.03 -42.84 -2.31
N LEU A 3 -7.66 -41.57 -2.52
CA LEU A 3 -7.10 -40.73 -1.46
C LEU A 3 -8.13 -40.61 -0.32
N GLU A 4 -7.76 -40.98 0.91
CA GLU A 4 -8.64 -40.94 2.09
C GLU A 4 -8.91 -39.50 2.57
N THR A 5 -8.01 -38.57 2.27
CA THR A 5 -8.16 -37.16 2.62
C THR A 5 -8.95 -36.42 1.56
N LYS A 6 -10.04 -35.76 1.97
CA LYS A 6 -10.78 -34.78 1.16
C LYS A 6 -10.27 -33.39 1.52
N PRO A 7 -9.33 -32.80 0.74
CA PRO A 7 -8.83 -31.47 1.03
C PRO A 7 -9.96 -30.44 0.97
N GLU A 8 -10.00 -29.59 1.98
CA GLU A 8 -10.95 -28.49 2.12
C GLU A 8 -10.20 -27.16 2.12
N LEU A 9 -10.89 -26.10 1.72
CA LEU A 9 -10.40 -24.73 1.83
C LEU A 9 -11.48 -23.82 2.41
N ILE A 10 -11.08 -22.72 3.03
CA ILE A 10 -12.01 -21.72 3.57
C ILE A 10 -12.17 -20.57 2.57
N TYR A 11 -13.41 -20.28 2.18
CA TYR A 11 -13.75 -19.06 1.48
C TYR A 11 -14.14 -17.94 2.46
N LEU A 12 -13.47 -16.80 2.36
CA LEU A 12 -13.78 -15.58 3.11
C LEU A 12 -14.26 -14.49 2.15
N SER A 13 -15.55 -14.18 2.25
CA SER A 13 -16.14 -13.06 1.52
C SER A 13 -15.68 -11.71 2.08
N LYS A 14 -15.95 -10.62 1.34
CA LYS A 14 -15.73 -9.25 1.83
C LYS A 14 -16.36 -9.02 3.20
N GLN A 15 -17.59 -9.50 3.41
CA GLN A 15 -18.28 -9.33 4.69
C GLN A 15 -17.58 -10.08 5.81
N ASN A 16 -17.12 -11.32 5.57
CA ASN A 16 -16.36 -12.06 6.58
C ASN A 16 -15.09 -11.31 6.98
N ILE A 17 -14.36 -10.76 6.01
CA ILE A 17 -13.16 -9.95 6.29
C ILE A 17 -13.51 -8.72 7.12
N ILE A 18 -14.61 -8.03 6.81
CA ILE A 18 -15.09 -6.87 7.57
C ILE A 18 -15.43 -7.26 9.02
N ASP A 19 -16.18 -8.35 9.21
CA ASP A 19 -16.59 -8.85 10.53
C ASP A 19 -15.39 -9.23 11.40
N LEU A 20 -14.32 -9.75 10.78
CA LEU A 20 -13.03 -10.04 11.43
C LEU A 20 -12.22 -8.77 11.75
N GLY A 21 -12.80 -7.57 11.57
CA GLY A 21 -12.10 -6.31 11.78
C GLY A 21 -11.20 -5.92 10.61
N GLY A 22 -11.58 -6.28 9.39
CA GLY A 22 -10.80 -6.01 8.17
C GLY A 22 -10.56 -4.54 7.86
N TYR A 23 -11.18 -3.60 8.58
CA TYR A 23 -10.87 -2.17 8.53
C TYR A 23 -10.15 -1.64 9.79
N LYS A 24 -9.62 -2.52 10.64
CA LYS A 24 -8.75 -2.17 11.77
C LYS A 24 -7.30 -2.22 11.32
N ALA A 25 -6.56 -1.13 11.46
CA ALA A 25 -5.19 -1.03 10.97
C ALA A 25 -4.23 -1.99 11.69
N ASN A 26 -4.44 -2.24 12.99
CA ASN A 26 -3.49 -2.99 13.81
C ASN A 26 -3.09 -4.36 13.23
N ILE A 27 -4.05 -5.16 12.72
CA ILE A 27 -3.74 -6.48 12.15
C ILE A 27 -2.83 -6.38 10.92
N TYR A 28 -3.04 -5.36 10.08
CA TYR A 28 -2.22 -5.10 8.91
C TYR A 28 -0.85 -4.54 9.29
N VAL A 29 -0.77 -3.63 10.26
CA VAL A 29 0.50 -3.06 10.74
C VAL A 29 1.42 -4.15 11.29
N GLN A 30 0.87 -5.09 12.06
CA GLN A 30 1.62 -6.24 12.58
C GLN A 30 2.09 -7.16 11.45
N ALA A 31 1.19 -7.56 10.56
CA ALA A 31 1.51 -8.43 9.42
C ALA A 31 2.54 -7.81 8.46
N ILE A 32 2.43 -6.51 8.17
CA ILE A 32 3.39 -5.77 7.34
C ILE A 32 4.75 -5.67 8.02
N THR A 33 4.79 -5.36 9.31
CA THR A 33 6.06 -5.31 10.07
C THR A 33 6.78 -6.65 10.01
N GLN A 34 6.04 -7.76 10.16
CA GLN A 34 6.58 -9.10 10.06
C GLN A 34 7.06 -9.43 8.64
N ALA A 35 6.24 -9.18 7.62
CA ALA A 35 6.60 -9.42 6.23
C ALA A 35 7.86 -8.67 5.81
N LEU A 36 7.99 -7.40 6.23
CA LEU A 36 9.16 -6.57 5.95
C LEU A 36 10.40 -6.99 6.76
N THR A 37 10.21 -7.58 7.94
CA THR A 37 11.31 -8.21 8.70
C THR A 37 11.85 -9.40 7.93
N LEU A 38 10.97 -10.31 7.50
CA LEU A 38 11.34 -11.48 6.68
C LEU A 38 11.94 -11.07 5.32
N HIS A 39 11.46 -9.98 4.72
CA HIS A 39 12.05 -9.40 3.51
C HIS A 39 13.52 -9.00 3.73
N SER A 40 13.80 -8.24 4.79
CA SER A 40 15.17 -7.84 5.13
C SER A 40 16.07 -9.03 5.44
N GLU A 41 15.53 -10.07 6.06
CA GLU A 41 16.23 -11.34 6.35
C GLU A 41 16.40 -12.23 5.12
N ARG A 42 15.84 -11.85 3.96
CA ARG A 42 15.80 -12.66 2.73
C ARG A 42 15.10 -14.01 2.93
N ASN A 43 14.16 -14.08 3.86
CA ASN A 43 13.35 -15.26 4.15
C ASN A 43 11.99 -15.19 3.46
N PHE A 44 12.03 -15.06 2.14
CA PHE A 44 10.85 -14.97 1.27
C PHE A 44 11.21 -15.39 -0.16
N SER A 45 10.21 -15.66 -0.98
CA SER A 45 10.37 -15.74 -2.44
C SER A 45 9.25 -14.99 -3.12
N GLN A 46 9.59 -14.13 -4.07
CA GLN A 46 8.64 -13.26 -4.76
C GLN A 46 9.07 -13.05 -6.21
N PRO A 47 8.45 -13.75 -7.17
CA PRO A 47 8.65 -13.50 -8.58
C PRO A 47 8.22 -12.08 -8.98
N LEU A 48 8.76 -11.58 -10.08
CA LEU A 48 8.24 -10.36 -10.70
C LEU A 48 6.78 -10.54 -11.09
N LYS A 49 5.93 -9.59 -10.68
CA LYS A 49 4.50 -9.59 -10.99
C LYS A 49 4.22 -9.42 -12.50
N PRO A 50 3.63 -10.41 -13.19
CA PRO A 50 3.17 -10.24 -14.57
C PRO A 50 1.91 -9.38 -14.61
N TYR A 51 1.77 -8.61 -15.70
CA TYR A 51 0.60 -7.79 -15.98
C TYR A 51 -0.12 -8.38 -17.19
N LEU A 52 -1.34 -8.85 -16.98
CA LEU A 52 -2.25 -9.22 -18.06
C LEU A 52 -3.00 -7.96 -18.51
N LYS A 53 -2.76 -7.54 -19.76
CA LYS A 53 -3.44 -6.42 -20.42
C LYS A 53 -4.20 -6.93 -21.64
N THR A 54 -5.27 -6.23 -22.02
CA THR A 54 -6.01 -6.60 -23.23
C THR A 54 -5.36 -6.06 -24.50
N ASN A 55 -4.41 -5.13 -24.37
CA ASN A 55 -3.61 -4.54 -25.44
C ASN A 55 -4.48 -3.87 -26.52
N LYS A 56 -5.65 -3.36 -26.13
CA LYS A 56 -6.49 -2.56 -27.01
C LYS A 56 -5.90 -1.15 -27.14
N GLU A 57 -6.03 -0.57 -28.32
CA GLU A 57 -5.63 0.81 -28.55
C GLU A 57 -6.42 1.75 -27.62
N GLY A 58 -5.74 2.74 -27.03
CA GLY A 58 -6.34 3.67 -26.06
C GLY A 58 -6.62 3.11 -24.67
N GLU A 59 -6.13 1.91 -24.33
CA GLU A 59 -6.33 1.33 -22.99
C GLU A 59 -5.54 2.12 -21.92
N HIS A 60 -6.24 2.57 -20.87
CA HIS A 60 -5.66 3.33 -19.77
C HIS A 60 -4.61 2.50 -19.02
N ILE A 61 -3.54 3.11 -18.49
CA ILE A 61 -2.46 2.38 -17.79
C ILE A 61 -2.94 1.57 -16.57
N ALA A 62 -4.08 1.95 -16.00
CA ALA A 62 -4.72 1.30 -14.86
C ALA A 62 -5.55 0.07 -15.24
N ASP A 63 -5.79 -0.16 -16.52
CA ASP A 63 -6.53 -1.31 -17.02
C ASP A 63 -5.59 -2.50 -17.15
N ARG A 64 -5.70 -3.43 -16.21
CA ARG A 64 -4.83 -4.61 -16.12
C ARG A 64 -5.37 -5.61 -15.10
N ILE A 65 -4.84 -6.82 -15.16
CA ILE A 65 -4.90 -7.78 -14.06
C ILE A 65 -3.47 -8.17 -13.69
N ILE A 66 -3.16 -8.21 -12.40
CA ILE A 66 -1.82 -8.47 -11.89
C ILE A 66 -1.85 -9.76 -11.07
N ALA A 67 -0.96 -10.69 -11.40
CA ALA A 67 -0.64 -11.83 -10.55
C ALA A 67 0.50 -11.45 -9.61
N MET A 68 0.30 -11.66 -8.31
CA MET A 68 1.26 -11.32 -7.27
C MET A 68 1.49 -12.54 -6.36
N PRO A 69 2.25 -13.55 -6.83
CA PRO A 69 2.59 -14.72 -6.03
C PRO A 69 3.72 -14.39 -5.04
N ALA A 70 3.67 -15.00 -3.86
CA ALA A 70 4.75 -14.95 -2.90
C ALA A 70 4.75 -16.15 -1.96
N TYR A 71 5.92 -16.41 -1.41
CA TYR A 71 6.18 -17.25 -0.25
C TYR A 71 6.81 -16.41 0.84
N LEU A 72 6.38 -16.62 2.08
CA LEU A 72 7.01 -16.10 3.29
C LEU A 72 7.52 -17.27 4.13
N GLY A 73 8.70 -17.09 4.73
CA GLY A 73 9.19 -17.96 5.81
C GLY A 73 8.32 -17.89 7.06
N GLU A 74 8.87 -18.25 8.22
CA GLU A 74 8.07 -18.48 9.43
C GLU A 74 7.27 -17.25 9.95
N PRO A 75 5.93 -17.38 10.19
CA PRO A 75 5.09 -18.56 9.98
C PRO A 75 4.88 -18.82 8.49
N SER A 76 5.26 -20.02 8.05
CA SER A 76 5.42 -20.30 6.62
C SER A 76 4.09 -20.27 5.88
N ILE A 77 4.01 -19.48 4.82
CA ILE A 77 2.81 -19.38 4.01
C ILE A 77 3.13 -19.02 2.56
N SER A 78 2.45 -19.68 1.62
CA SER A 78 2.48 -19.37 0.20
C SER A 78 1.14 -18.78 -0.22
N GLY A 79 1.14 -18.04 -1.33
CA GLY A 79 -0.11 -17.63 -1.93
C GLY A 79 0.05 -16.74 -3.14
N ILE A 80 -1.08 -16.27 -3.64
CA ILE A 80 -1.15 -15.33 -4.74
C ILE A 80 -2.30 -14.35 -4.54
N LYS A 81 -2.03 -13.06 -4.73
CA LYS A 81 -3.08 -12.08 -5.02
C LYS A 81 -3.28 -11.98 -6.53
N TRP A 82 -4.52 -12.15 -6.96
CA TRP A 82 -4.98 -11.91 -8.32
C TRP A 82 -5.88 -10.68 -8.32
N ILE A 83 -5.36 -9.53 -8.76
CA ILE A 83 -6.04 -8.23 -8.65
C ILE A 83 -6.27 -7.59 -10.02
N GLY A 84 -7.55 -7.36 -10.33
CA GLY A 84 -7.99 -6.62 -11.51
C GLY A 84 -8.15 -5.14 -11.23
N SER A 85 -8.01 -4.32 -12.27
CA SER A 85 -8.36 -2.91 -12.26
C SER A 85 -8.92 -2.48 -13.61
N LYS A 86 -10.01 -1.70 -13.57
CA LYS A 86 -10.61 -1.02 -14.72
C LYS A 86 -10.91 0.43 -14.36
N PHE A 87 -10.25 1.36 -15.03
CA PHE A 87 -10.27 2.80 -14.72
C PHE A 87 -11.70 3.37 -14.68
N ASP A 88 -12.56 2.94 -15.60
CA ASP A 88 -13.91 3.48 -15.80
C ASP A 88 -15.01 2.71 -15.06
N ASN A 89 -14.67 1.68 -14.26
CA ASN A 89 -15.65 0.97 -13.44
C ASN A 89 -16.47 1.90 -12.52
N PRO A 90 -15.86 2.86 -11.79
CA PRO A 90 -16.62 3.75 -10.92
C PRO A 90 -17.60 4.63 -11.69
N THR A 91 -17.15 5.23 -12.81
CA THR A 91 -17.92 6.22 -13.54
C THR A 91 -18.97 5.62 -14.47
N LYS A 92 -18.66 4.48 -15.12
CA LYS A 92 -19.57 3.85 -16.11
C LYS A 92 -20.43 2.73 -15.55
N LYS A 93 -20.00 2.08 -14.46
CA LYS A 93 -20.66 0.87 -13.94
C LYS A 93 -21.06 0.97 -12.47
N ASN A 94 -20.72 2.07 -11.79
CA ASN A 94 -20.93 2.20 -10.34
C ASN A 94 -20.30 1.03 -9.55
N MET A 95 -19.12 0.59 -9.97
CA MET A 95 -18.36 -0.50 -9.36
C MET A 95 -17.00 0.00 -8.86
N GLU A 96 -16.42 -0.67 -7.87
CA GLU A 96 -15.05 -0.39 -7.44
C GLU A 96 -14.07 -0.53 -8.63
N ARG A 97 -13.07 0.37 -8.69
CA ARG A 97 -12.03 0.34 -9.73
C ARG A 97 -11.26 -0.98 -9.72
N ALA A 98 -10.97 -1.50 -8.53
CA ALA A 98 -10.21 -2.73 -8.33
C ALA A 98 -11.07 -3.81 -7.69
N SER A 99 -10.79 -5.06 -8.04
CA SER A 99 -11.34 -6.25 -7.40
C SER A 99 -10.25 -7.31 -7.31
N ALA A 100 -10.25 -8.13 -6.27
CA ALA A 100 -9.21 -9.12 -6.09
C ALA A 100 -9.68 -10.39 -5.39
N LEU A 101 -8.98 -11.47 -5.67
CA LEU A 101 -8.95 -12.67 -4.83
C LEU A 101 -7.53 -12.88 -4.32
N ILE A 102 -7.40 -13.42 -3.11
CA ILE A 102 -6.16 -13.94 -2.56
C ILE A 102 -6.35 -15.43 -2.31
N ILE A 103 -5.46 -16.25 -2.84
CA ILE A 103 -5.40 -17.68 -2.55
C ILE A 103 -4.21 -17.91 -1.64
N LEU A 104 -4.43 -18.61 -0.54
CA LEU A 104 -3.38 -19.09 0.35
C LEU A 104 -3.13 -20.57 0.10
N ASN A 105 -1.86 -20.96 0.16
CA ASN A 105 -1.40 -22.32 -0.04
C ASN A 105 -0.57 -22.75 1.17
N ASP A 106 -0.84 -23.95 1.67
CA ASP A 106 0.02 -24.61 2.65
C ASP A 106 1.37 -24.94 1.99
N PRO A 107 2.52 -24.43 2.46
CA PRO A 107 3.82 -24.71 1.86
C PRO A 107 4.28 -26.17 1.93
N GLU A 108 3.77 -26.98 2.87
CA GLU A 108 4.15 -28.39 2.99
C GLU A 108 3.59 -29.22 1.83
N THR A 109 2.34 -28.94 1.44
CA THR A 109 1.64 -29.69 0.39
C THR A 109 1.47 -28.91 -0.91
N ASN A 110 1.63 -27.59 -0.86
CA ASN A 110 1.24 -26.60 -1.87
C ASN A 110 -0.27 -26.57 -2.20
N PHE A 111 -1.11 -27.28 -1.43
CA PHE A 111 -2.55 -27.27 -1.64
C PHE A 111 -3.16 -25.92 -1.22
N PRO A 112 -4.20 -25.43 -1.93
CA PRO A 112 -4.90 -24.23 -1.53
C PRO A 112 -5.68 -24.49 -0.23
N ILE A 113 -5.52 -23.62 0.75
CA ILE A 113 -6.17 -23.71 2.06
C ILE A 113 -7.20 -22.59 2.28
N ALA A 114 -7.13 -21.51 1.51
CA ALA A 114 -8.08 -20.43 1.59
C ALA A 114 -8.25 -19.66 0.27
N ILE A 115 -9.44 -19.09 0.08
CA ILE A 115 -9.75 -18.09 -0.94
C ILE A 115 -10.40 -16.90 -0.24
N LEU A 116 -9.76 -15.74 -0.29
CA LEU A 116 -10.22 -14.52 0.35
C LEU A 116 -10.56 -13.46 -0.70
N GLU A 117 -11.58 -12.63 -0.43
CA GLU A 117 -11.73 -11.35 -1.12
C GLU A 117 -10.50 -10.46 -0.82
N GLY A 118 -9.91 -9.86 -1.86
CA GLY A 118 -8.59 -9.23 -1.74
C GLY A 118 -8.58 -7.69 -1.78
N SER A 119 -9.68 -7.02 -2.14
CA SER A 119 -9.69 -5.56 -2.32
C SER A 119 -9.62 -4.82 -0.98
N VAL A 120 -10.32 -5.30 0.04
CA VAL A 120 -10.20 -4.78 1.41
C VAL A 120 -8.78 -4.96 1.91
N ILE A 121 -8.25 -6.19 1.85
CA ILE A 121 -6.89 -6.50 2.30
C ILE A 121 -5.87 -5.65 1.53
N SER A 122 -5.95 -5.57 0.20
CA SER A 122 -5.00 -4.81 -0.61
C SER A 122 -5.04 -3.32 -0.32
N SER A 123 -6.19 -2.74 0.02
CA SER A 123 -6.28 -1.31 0.35
C SER A 123 -5.75 -1.02 1.76
N MET A 124 -6.04 -1.88 2.74
CA MET A 124 -5.58 -1.73 4.11
C MET A 124 -4.09 -2.02 4.29
N ARG A 125 -3.56 -3.07 3.64
CA ARG A 125 -2.12 -3.38 3.67
C ARG A 125 -1.28 -2.24 3.06
N THR A 126 -1.80 -1.59 2.02
CA THR A 126 -1.15 -0.40 1.42
C THR A 126 -1.10 0.76 2.41
N ALA A 127 -2.19 1.01 3.14
CA ALA A 127 -2.21 2.02 4.20
C ALA A 127 -1.27 1.66 5.37
N ALA A 128 -1.19 0.38 5.72
CA ALA A 128 -0.29 -0.12 6.75
C ALA A 128 1.19 0.04 6.39
N VAL A 129 1.58 -0.08 5.12
CA VAL A 129 2.95 0.28 4.67
C VAL A 129 3.27 1.74 5.01
N THR A 130 2.35 2.67 4.70
CA THR A 130 2.53 4.09 5.07
C THR A 130 2.62 4.29 6.57
N VAL A 131 1.78 3.60 7.37
CA VAL A 131 1.83 3.68 8.84
C VAL A 131 3.17 3.18 9.38
N VAL A 132 3.60 1.99 8.95
CA VAL A 132 4.86 1.40 9.39
C VAL A 132 6.03 2.31 9.02
N ALA A 133 6.05 2.84 7.81
CA ALA A 133 7.07 3.79 7.38
C ALA A 133 7.03 5.10 8.19
N ALA A 134 5.86 5.69 8.42
CA ALA A 134 5.72 6.94 9.18
C ALA A 134 6.29 6.81 10.61
N LYS A 135 6.18 5.63 11.25
CA LYS A 135 6.78 5.37 12.56
C LYS A 135 8.30 5.60 12.59
N TYR A 136 9.01 5.35 11.49
CA TYR A 136 10.46 5.48 11.39
C TYR A 136 10.92 6.72 10.61
N LEU A 137 10.08 7.23 9.71
CA LEU A 137 10.48 8.23 8.70
C LEU A 137 9.79 9.59 8.88
N ALA A 138 8.64 9.66 9.54
CA ALA A 138 7.99 10.94 9.86
C ALA A 138 8.67 11.60 11.07
N LYS A 139 8.52 12.92 11.19
CA LYS A 139 8.87 13.64 12.42
C LYS A 139 8.09 13.07 13.60
N LYS A 140 8.73 12.97 14.77
CA LYS A 140 8.01 12.54 15.97
C LYS A 140 6.94 13.57 16.32
N GLY A 141 5.70 13.13 16.51
CA GLY A 141 4.61 14.02 16.91
C GLY A 141 4.04 14.89 15.77
N PHE A 142 4.23 14.51 14.50
CA PHE A 142 3.67 15.22 13.34
C PHE A 142 2.15 15.42 13.44
N GLN A 143 1.68 16.63 13.22
CA GLN A 143 0.27 16.99 13.38
C GLN A 143 -0.46 17.15 12.03
N ASN A 144 0.30 17.47 10.97
CA ASN A 144 -0.26 17.83 9.67
C ASN A 144 0.01 16.75 8.62
N VAL A 145 -1.07 16.11 8.15
CA VAL A 145 -1.01 15.14 7.06
C VAL A 145 -1.67 15.74 5.83
N SER A 146 -1.07 15.58 4.66
CA SER A 146 -1.68 15.94 3.39
C SER A 146 -1.91 14.70 2.55
N ILE A 147 -3.10 14.57 1.98
CA ILE A 147 -3.47 13.43 1.14
C ILE A 147 -3.99 13.93 -0.21
N ILE A 148 -3.36 13.44 -1.27
CA ILE A 148 -3.68 13.81 -2.64
C ILE A 148 -4.48 12.69 -3.31
N GLY A 149 -5.71 12.99 -3.72
CA GLY A 149 -6.71 12.04 -4.21
C GLY A 149 -7.69 11.60 -3.10
N CYS A 150 -8.98 11.74 -3.35
CA CYS A 150 -10.07 11.44 -2.41
C CYS A 150 -10.84 10.18 -2.84
N GLY A 151 -10.21 9.00 -2.77
CA GLY A 151 -10.79 7.72 -3.14
C GLY A 151 -10.68 6.67 -2.02
N LEU A 152 -10.93 5.40 -2.37
CA LEU A 152 -10.86 4.31 -1.41
C LEU A 152 -9.48 4.20 -0.72
N ILE A 153 -8.39 4.38 -1.49
CA ILE A 153 -7.03 4.26 -0.94
C ILE A 153 -6.75 5.35 0.10
N SER A 154 -7.13 6.61 -0.15
CA SER A 154 -6.98 7.67 0.85
C SER A 154 -7.87 7.47 2.06
N LYS A 155 -9.09 6.96 1.89
CA LYS A 155 -9.96 6.58 3.02
C LYS A 155 -9.28 5.57 3.96
N MET A 156 -8.62 4.56 3.39
CA MET A 156 -7.90 3.57 4.19
C MET A 156 -6.65 4.15 4.86
N HIS A 157 -5.95 5.09 4.20
CA HIS A 157 -4.83 5.81 4.80
C HIS A 157 -5.25 6.69 5.97
N ILE A 158 -6.31 7.49 5.83
CA ILE A 158 -6.84 8.32 6.93
C ILE A 158 -7.24 7.44 8.10
N ASN A 159 -8.02 6.39 7.86
CA ASN A 159 -8.44 5.46 8.90
C ASN A 159 -7.24 4.85 9.64
N SER A 160 -6.22 4.40 8.89
CA SER A 160 -5.06 3.73 9.49
C SER A 160 -4.12 4.69 10.20
N LEU A 161 -3.88 5.87 9.63
CA LEU A 161 -3.05 6.90 10.25
C LEU A 161 -3.68 7.42 11.54
N LEU A 162 -4.99 7.72 11.54
CA LEU A 162 -5.68 8.21 12.74
C LEU A 162 -5.84 7.13 13.82
N GLU A 163 -5.95 5.84 13.44
CA GLU A 163 -5.93 4.74 14.41
C GLU A 163 -4.55 4.60 15.11
N GLN A 164 -3.46 4.93 14.41
CA GLN A 164 -2.09 4.63 14.85
C GLN A 164 -1.35 5.84 15.39
N PHE A 165 -1.78 7.06 15.04
CA PHE A 165 -1.14 8.32 15.41
C PHE A 165 -2.17 9.32 15.95
N ASN A 166 -2.44 9.24 17.25
CA ASN A 166 -3.41 10.08 17.96
C ASN A 166 -3.04 11.57 18.08
N HIS A 167 -1.86 11.97 17.59
CA HIS A 167 -1.34 13.33 17.64
C HIS A 167 -1.58 14.10 16.34
N ILE A 168 -2.12 13.45 15.29
CA ILE A 168 -2.60 14.12 14.08
C ILE A 168 -3.73 15.08 14.47
N ARG A 169 -3.68 16.31 13.95
CA ARG A 169 -4.67 17.37 14.22
C ARG A 169 -5.33 17.87 12.95
N GLN A 170 -4.60 17.90 11.83
CA GLN A 170 -5.10 18.40 10.57
C GLN A 170 -4.82 17.43 9.43
N ILE A 171 -5.80 17.24 8.57
CA ILE A 171 -5.68 16.52 7.31
C ILE A 171 -6.06 17.45 6.16
N ASN A 172 -5.07 17.81 5.35
CA ASN A 172 -5.26 18.56 4.11
C ASN A 172 -5.60 17.58 2.97
N LEU A 173 -6.63 17.91 2.20
CA LEU A 173 -7.16 17.09 1.13
C LEU A 173 -7.13 17.86 -0.18
N PHE A 174 -6.63 17.22 -1.23
CA PHE A 174 -6.76 17.72 -2.59
C PHE A 174 -7.28 16.61 -3.50
N ASP A 175 -8.19 16.93 -4.41
CA ASP A 175 -8.59 16.11 -5.55
C ASP A 175 -8.90 17.06 -6.71
N LEU A 176 -8.68 16.62 -7.95
CA LEU A 176 -9.05 17.40 -9.13
C LEU A 176 -10.57 17.66 -9.18
N ASP A 177 -11.35 16.75 -8.61
CA ASP A 177 -12.78 16.93 -8.38
C ASP A 177 -13.03 17.54 -6.99
N ASN A 178 -13.21 18.87 -6.96
CA ASN A 178 -13.47 19.61 -5.73
C ASN A 178 -14.79 19.19 -5.05
N VAL A 179 -15.82 18.81 -5.82
CA VAL A 179 -17.10 18.35 -5.25
C VAL A 179 -16.88 17.05 -4.49
N LYS A 180 -16.13 16.12 -5.08
CA LYS A 180 -15.71 14.87 -4.45
C LYS A 180 -14.83 15.10 -3.23
N ALA A 181 -13.86 16.02 -3.29
CA ALA A 181 -13.01 16.36 -2.15
C ALA A 181 -13.82 16.90 -0.96
N LYS A 182 -14.78 17.80 -1.20
CA LYS A 182 -15.66 18.35 -0.16
C LYS A 182 -16.56 17.28 0.46
N ALA A 183 -17.17 16.43 -0.35
CA ALA A 183 -17.98 15.31 0.13
C ALA A 183 -17.16 14.35 0.99
N PHE A 184 -15.94 14.02 0.54
CA PHE A 184 -15.01 13.16 1.25
C PHE A 184 -14.54 13.77 2.58
N ALA A 185 -14.20 15.06 2.60
CA ALA A 185 -13.83 15.79 3.82
C ALA A 185 -14.96 15.78 4.85
N GLN A 186 -16.20 16.01 4.40
CA GLN A 186 -17.38 15.96 5.26
C GLN A 186 -17.59 14.55 5.86
N GLU A 187 -17.49 13.51 5.03
CA GLU A 187 -17.60 12.11 5.48
C GLU A 187 -16.53 11.78 6.55
N MET A 188 -15.28 12.18 6.33
CA MET A 188 -14.20 11.92 7.29
C MET A 188 -14.38 12.72 8.57
N LYS A 189 -14.85 13.97 8.48
CA LYS A 189 -15.12 14.84 9.64
C LYS A 189 -16.23 14.28 10.53
N GLU A 190 -17.27 13.69 9.95
CA GLU A 190 -18.34 13.02 10.71
C GLU A 190 -17.81 11.82 11.52
N ARG A 191 -16.82 11.10 10.96
CA ARG A 191 -16.20 9.95 11.62
C ARG A 191 -15.10 10.34 12.64
N TYR A 192 -14.37 11.41 12.38
CA TYR A 192 -13.21 11.84 13.16
C TYR A 192 -13.32 13.32 13.54
N SER A 193 -14.31 13.66 14.35
CA SER A 193 -14.64 15.04 14.74
C SER A 193 -13.53 15.80 15.49
N HIS A 194 -12.50 15.10 15.97
CA HIS A 194 -11.34 15.66 16.66
C HIS A 194 -10.20 16.07 15.71
N VAL A 195 -10.35 15.82 14.41
CA VAL A 195 -9.38 16.17 13.36
C VAL A 195 -10.00 17.23 12.45
N ASP A 196 -9.23 18.25 12.11
CA ASP A 196 -9.63 19.26 11.14
C ASP A 196 -9.35 18.76 9.71
N PHE A 197 -10.38 18.69 8.89
CA PHE A 197 -10.27 18.28 7.48
C PHE A 197 -10.44 19.50 6.58
N GLN A 198 -9.38 19.86 5.87
CA GLN A 198 -9.34 21.03 5.01
C GLN A 198 -9.18 20.62 3.54
N VAL A 199 -10.10 21.05 2.68
CA VAL A 199 -9.93 20.91 1.22
C VAL A 199 -9.12 22.10 0.71
N THR A 200 -7.95 21.83 0.13
CA THR A 200 -7.07 22.88 -0.39
C THR A 200 -7.43 23.29 -1.81
N GLU A 201 -7.05 24.50 -2.20
CA GLU A 201 -7.34 25.05 -3.54
C GLU A 201 -6.48 24.42 -4.64
N SER A 202 -5.29 23.92 -4.27
CA SER A 202 -4.34 23.29 -5.20
C SER A 202 -3.57 22.15 -4.53
N ALA A 203 -3.00 21.26 -5.37
CA ALA A 203 -2.05 20.23 -4.91
C ALA A 203 -0.84 20.87 -4.21
N LYS A 204 -0.31 21.96 -4.77
CA LYS A 204 0.80 22.72 -4.18
C LYS A 204 0.52 23.12 -2.75
N ASN A 205 -0.64 23.74 -2.47
CA ASN A 205 -0.97 24.16 -1.12
C ASN A 205 -1.12 22.98 -0.15
N ALA A 206 -1.61 21.82 -0.60
CA ALA A 206 -1.63 20.63 0.24
C ALA A 206 -0.20 20.13 0.53
N VAL A 207 0.65 20.04 -0.50
CA VAL A 207 2.03 19.55 -0.36
C VAL A 207 2.87 20.44 0.55
N GLU A 208 2.79 21.77 0.41
CA GLU A 208 3.56 22.73 1.21
C GLU A 208 3.22 22.70 2.71
N GLN A 209 2.03 22.22 3.08
CA GLN A 209 1.57 22.12 4.46
C GLN A 209 1.85 20.74 5.11
N ALA A 210 2.44 19.81 4.37
CA ALA A 210 2.56 18.42 4.80
C ALA A 210 3.79 18.16 5.69
N GLU A 211 3.58 17.64 6.90
CA GLU A 211 4.64 16.91 7.61
C GLU A 211 4.70 15.45 7.17
N VAL A 212 3.53 14.89 6.84
CA VAL A 212 3.40 13.61 6.12
C VAL A 212 2.55 13.82 4.88
N LEU A 213 3.10 13.53 3.70
CA LEU A 213 2.41 13.58 2.42
C LEU A 213 2.10 12.18 1.93
N VAL A 214 0.86 11.90 1.52
CA VAL A 214 0.45 10.62 0.93
C VAL A 214 -0.21 10.84 -0.43
N THR A 215 0.33 10.25 -1.48
CA THR A 215 -0.26 10.33 -2.83
C THR A 215 -1.16 9.13 -3.10
N CYS A 216 -2.41 9.35 -3.47
CA CYS A 216 -3.45 8.33 -3.64
C CYS A 216 -4.22 8.51 -4.97
N THR A 217 -3.57 9.07 -5.99
CA THR A 217 -4.20 9.41 -7.27
C THR A 217 -4.15 8.24 -8.26
N VAL A 218 -4.60 8.51 -9.48
CA VAL A 218 -4.42 7.63 -10.65
C VAL A 218 -3.67 8.36 -11.77
N ALA A 219 -2.94 9.43 -11.44
CA ALA A 219 -2.15 10.19 -12.40
C ALA A 219 -1.11 9.28 -13.08
N ASP A 220 -0.82 9.58 -14.34
CA ASP A 220 0.23 8.93 -15.13
C ASP A 220 1.41 9.88 -15.43
N THR A 221 1.24 11.15 -15.08
CA THR A 221 2.21 12.23 -15.28
C THR A 221 2.47 12.92 -13.92
N PRO A 222 3.74 13.12 -13.53
CA PRO A 222 4.07 13.78 -12.27
C PRO A 222 3.67 15.26 -12.29
N TYR A 223 3.31 15.77 -11.12
CA TYR A 223 2.85 17.15 -10.91
C TYR A 223 3.32 17.75 -9.59
N ILE A 224 3.89 16.95 -8.68
CA ILE A 224 4.46 17.44 -7.43
C ILE A 224 5.93 17.78 -7.66
N GLU A 225 6.19 19.08 -7.76
CA GLU A 225 7.53 19.63 -7.91
C GLU A 225 8.33 19.47 -6.61
N ALA A 226 9.65 19.32 -6.74
CA ALA A 226 10.54 19.12 -5.60
C ALA A 226 10.50 20.29 -4.60
N ASP A 227 10.35 21.53 -5.10
CA ASP A 227 10.40 22.74 -4.27
C ASP A 227 9.12 22.96 -3.44
N TRP A 228 8.05 22.20 -3.69
CA TRP A 228 6.85 22.25 -2.87
C TRP A 228 7.04 21.44 -1.57
N ILE A 229 7.92 20.44 -1.58
CA ILE A 229 8.15 19.53 -0.45
C ILE A 229 9.03 20.25 0.57
N GLN A 230 8.46 20.54 1.75
CA GLN A 230 9.16 21.30 2.79
C GLN A 230 10.16 20.42 3.55
N LYS A 231 11.14 21.07 4.20
CA LYS A 231 12.04 20.39 5.12
C LYS A 231 11.25 19.67 6.22
N GLY A 232 11.70 18.47 6.56
CA GLY A 232 11.04 17.62 7.55
C GLY A 232 9.84 16.82 7.03
N THR A 233 9.42 17.01 5.77
CA THR A 233 8.33 16.22 5.19
C THR A 233 8.75 14.76 4.98
N PHE A 234 7.89 13.83 5.41
CA PHE A 234 7.91 12.44 4.96
C PHE A 234 6.88 12.25 3.85
N VAL A 235 7.32 11.81 2.67
CA VAL A 235 6.46 11.52 1.52
C VAL A 235 6.29 10.01 1.39
N SER A 236 5.05 9.53 1.47
CA SER A 236 4.63 8.19 1.07
C SER A 236 4.01 8.24 -0.32
N ASN A 237 4.82 7.98 -1.35
CA ASN A 237 4.42 8.10 -2.75
C ASN A 237 3.66 6.84 -3.25
N ILE A 238 2.47 6.61 -2.70
CA ILE A 238 1.72 5.34 -2.86
C ILE A 238 1.18 5.14 -4.28
N SER A 239 0.73 6.21 -4.97
CA SER A 239 0.31 6.12 -6.38
C SER A 239 1.46 6.19 -7.40
N ILE A 240 2.70 6.32 -6.92
CA ILE A 240 3.98 6.20 -7.65
C ILE A 240 4.28 7.31 -8.67
N MET A 241 3.30 7.75 -9.45
CA MET A 241 3.53 8.62 -10.61
C MET A 241 3.36 10.12 -10.30
N ASP A 242 3.11 10.50 -9.06
CA ASP A 242 2.72 11.85 -8.68
C ASP A 242 3.89 12.83 -8.54
N ILE A 243 5.06 12.34 -8.12
CA ILE A 243 6.22 13.17 -7.80
C ILE A 243 7.22 13.23 -8.95
N GLU A 244 7.77 14.43 -9.17
CA GLU A 244 8.77 14.64 -10.20
C GLU A 244 10.10 13.95 -9.87
N LYS A 245 10.86 13.62 -10.91
CA LYS A 245 12.21 13.03 -10.80
C LYS A 245 13.13 13.82 -9.88
N GLU A 246 13.07 15.15 -9.97
CA GLU A 246 13.92 16.05 -9.18
C GLU A 246 13.70 15.88 -7.67
N ALA A 247 12.49 15.52 -7.23
CA ALA A 247 12.21 15.28 -5.82
C ALA A 247 13.02 14.11 -5.26
N PHE A 248 13.22 13.04 -6.04
CA PHE A 248 14.08 11.91 -5.65
C PHE A 248 15.55 12.29 -5.54
N LEU A 249 16.01 13.25 -6.35
CA LEU A 249 17.40 13.70 -6.38
C LEU A 249 17.71 14.70 -5.26
N LYS A 250 16.71 15.50 -4.86
CA LYS A 250 16.84 16.49 -3.78
C LYS A 250 16.52 15.95 -2.38
N ALA A 251 15.82 14.81 -2.27
CA ALA A 251 15.51 14.22 -0.98
C ALA A 251 16.78 13.76 -0.24
N ASP A 252 16.83 14.00 1.07
CA ASP A 252 17.95 13.52 1.91
C ASP A 252 18.01 12.00 1.95
N LYS A 253 16.84 11.34 1.92
CA LYS A 253 16.72 9.87 1.90
C LYS A 253 15.63 9.42 0.96
N VAL A 254 15.98 8.47 0.10
CA VAL A 254 15.03 7.71 -0.72
C VAL A 254 14.98 6.27 -0.21
N ILE A 255 13.77 5.82 0.12
CA ILE A 255 13.46 4.48 0.60
C ILE A 255 12.51 3.83 -0.42
N VAL A 256 12.71 2.54 -0.66
CA VAL A 256 11.78 1.71 -1.43
C VAL A 256 11.33 0.52 -0.59
N ASP A 257 10.30 -0.16 -1.01
CA ASP A 257 9.91 -1.45 -0.43
C ASP A 257 10.86 -2.57 -0.90
N ASP A 258 11.16 -2.60 -2.20
CA ASP A 258 12.07 -3.56 -2.83
C ASP A 258 12.79 -2.92 -4.03
N TRP A 259 14.11 -2.94 -4.02
CA TRP A 259 14.95 -2.31 -5.06
C TRP A 259 14.73 -2.94 -6.43
N ASP A 260 14.65 -4.26 -6.51
CA ASP A 260 14.53 -4.96 -7.79
C ASP A 260 13.18 -4.67 -8.44
N GLN A 261 12.12 -4.49 -7.64
CA GLN A 261 10.83 -4.00 -8.14
C GLN A 261 10.83 -2.52 -8.50
N ALA A 262 11.48 -1.67 -7.72
CA ALA A 262 11.55 -0.23 -7.97
C ALA A 262 12.39 0.12 -9.20
N ASN A 263 13.47 -0.64 -9.44
CA ASN A 263 14.37 -0.50 -10.58
C ASN A 263 13.91 -1.30 -11.82
N ARG A 264 12.62 -1.62 -11.93
CA ARG A 264 12.05 -2.26 -13.12
C ARG A 264 11.89 -1.26 -14.27
N GLU A 265 12.02 -1.74 -15.50
CA GLU A 265 11.86 -0.94 -16.73
C GLU A 265 10.64 0.00 -16.68
N LYS A 266 10.83 1.24 -17.13
CA LYS A 266 9.83 2.32 -17.22
C LYS A 266 9.39 2.91 -15.88
N LYS A 267 9.89 2.45 -14.73
CA LYS A 267 9.66 3.08 -13.42
C LYS A 267 10.57 4.29 -13.22
N VAL A 268 10.13 5.25 -12.40
CA VAL A 268 10.83 6.52 -12.20
C VAL A 268 12.26 6.33 -11.70
N ILE A 269 12.47 5.43 -10.71
CA ILE A 269 13.80 5.07 -10.21
C ILE A 269 14.66 4.44 -11.32
N ASN A 270 14.10 3.51 -12.11
CA ASN A 270 14.81 2.91 -13.22
C ASN A 270 15.22 3.92 -14.29
N GLN A 271 14.34 4.86 -14.64
CA GLN A 271 14.65 5.92 -15.59
C GLN A 271 15.83 6.77 -15.07
N LEU A 272 15.83 7.13 -13.78
CA LEU A 272 16.94 7.86 -13.16
C LEU A 272 18.25 7.06 -13.16
N VAL A 273 18.19 5.74 -12.95
CA VAL A 273 19.36 4.84 -13.01
C VAL A 273 19.92 4.77 -14.44
N VAL A 274 19.06 4.61 -15.45
CA VAL A 274 19.46 4.59 -16.86
C VAL A 274 20.03 5.94 -17.31
N GLU A 275 19.50 7.05 -16.78
CA GLU A 275 20.03 8.41 -16.98
C GLU A 275 21.35 8.67 -16.25
N GLY A 276 21.83 7.75 -15.41
CA GLY A 276 23.06 7.90 -14.62
C GLY A 276 22.94 8.89 -13.45
N LYS A 277 21.71 9.22 -13.03
CA LYS A 277 21.42 10.18 -11.94
C LYS A 277 21.08 9.54 -10.60
N PHE A 278 20.84 8.23 -10.59
CA PHE A 278 20.55 7.47 -9.38
C PHE A 278 21.20 6.09 -9.45
N SER A 279 21.45 5.46 -8.31
CA SER A 279 22.02 4.12 -8.25
C SER A 279 21.55 3.36 -7.01
N LYS A 280 21.85 2.07 -6.92
CA LYS A 280 21.55 1.28 -5.73
C LYS A 280 22.32 1.79 -4.50
N GLU A 281 23.51 2.34 -4.72
CA GLU A 281 24.37 2.94 -3.70
C GLU A 281 23.83 4.29 -3.19
N MET A 282 23.09 5.02 -4.04
CA MET A 282 22.40 6.26 -3.65
C MET A 282 21.09 6.00 -2.89
N LEU A 283 20.47 4.82 -3.07
CA LEU A 283 19.31 4.42 -2.27
C LEU A 283 19.72 4.33 -0.79
N HIS A 284 18.95 4.96 0.09
CA HIS A 284 19.24 4.92 1.52
C HIS A 284 18.98 3.53 2.12
N ALA A 285 17.80 2.95 1.84
CA ALA A 285 17.40 1.65 2.35
C ALA A 285 16.20 1.03 1.60
N GLU A 286 16.06 -0.29 1.72
CA GLU A 286 14.75 -0.95 1.63
C GLU A 286 14.04 -0.81 2.99
N LEU A 287 12.70 -0.70 3.00
CA LEU A 287 11.95 -0.40 4.22
C LEU A 287 12.15 -1.46 5.33
N GLY A 288 12.31 -2.73 4.95
CA GLY A 288 12.63 -3.82 5.89
C GLY A 288 13.95 -3.62 6.65
N ASP A 289 14.96 -3.03 6.00
CA ASP A 289 16.25 -2.76 6.64
C ASP A 289 16.16 -1.67 7.71
N ILE A 290 15.20 -0.75 7.57
CA ILE A 290 14.92 0.26 8.60
C ILE A 290 14.19 -0.37 9.78
N ILE A 291 13.23 -1.26 9.51
CA ILE A 291 12.44 -1.96 10.55
C ILE A 291 13.34 -2.86 11.41
N THR A 292 14.30 -3.53 10.79
CA THR A 292 15.25 -4.44 11.47
C THR A 292 16.46 -3.72 12.08
N GLY A 293 16.57 -2.40 11.90
CA GLY A 293 17.67 -1.60 12.45
C GLY A 293 19.00 -1.71 11.70
N LYS A 294 19.04 -2.35 10.53
CA LYS A 294 20.23 -2.38 9.65
C LYS A 294 20.54 -1.01 9.04
N LYS A 295 19.50 -0.19 8.85
CA LYS A 295 19.59 1.20 8.39
C LYS A 295 18.79 2.09 9.34
N LEU A 296 19.26 3.31 9.57
CA LEU A 296 18.53 4.28 10.39
C LEU A 296 17.36 4.87 9.62
N GLY A 297 16.25 5.16 10.29
CA GLY A 297 15.15 5.97 9.77
C GLY A 297 15.51 7.46 9.71
N ARG A 298 14.57 8.33 10.09
CA ARG A 298 14.83 9.76 10.30
C ARG A 298 15.86 9.97 11.42
N VAL A 299 16.82 10.86 11.19
CA VAL A 299 17.84 11.24 12.19
C VAL A 299 17.80 12.73 12.54
N THR A 300 17.27 13.60 11.67
CA THR A 300 16.97 15.00 12.01
C THR A 300 15.57 15.40 11.52
N ASP A 301 14.99 16.43 12.15
CA ASP A 301 13.65 16.93 11.78
C ASP A 301 13.64 17.77 10.50
N GLU A 302 14.81 18.06 9.91
CA GLU A 302 14.93 18.81 8.66
C GLU A 302 14.93 17.91 7.41
N GLU A 303 15.18 16.59 7.56
CA GLU A 303 15.29 15.67 6.42
C GLU A 303 13.99 15.57 5.62
N ILE A 304 14.08 15.73 4.31
CA ILE A 304 13.06 15.33 3.34
C ILE A 304 13.27 13.84 3.04
N ILE A 305 12.26 13.03 3.33
CA ILE A 305 12.34 11.57 3.19
C ILE A 305 11.25 11.09 2.25
N ILE A 306 11.61 10.39 1.19
CA ILE A 306 10.67 9.83 0.22
C ILE A 306 10.66 8.31 0.33
N LEU A 307 9.49 7.73 0.60
CA LEU A 307 9.19 6.33 0.37
C LEU A 307 8.49 6.18 -0.99
N ASN A 308 9.00 5.30 -1.85
CA ASN A 308 8.40 4.96 -3.14
C ASN A 308 8.11 3.45 -3.23
N PRO A 309 7.00 2.97 -2.66
CA PRO A 309 6.72 1.55 -2.51
C PRO A 309 5.95 0.99 -3.72
N MET A 310 6.54 0.05 -4.45
CA MET A 310 5.92 -0.60 -5.61
C MET A 310 4.74 -1.52 -5.27
N GLY A 311 4.61 -1.91 -4.01
CA GLY A 311 3.68 -2.89 -3.47
C GLY A 311 4.16 -4.32 -3.72
N MET A 312 4.41 -5.04 -2.63
CA MET A 312 4.91 -6.41 -2.66
C MET A 312 3.79 -7.44 -2.42
N ALA A 313 3.91 -8.60 -3.06
CA ALA A 313 3.01 -9.73 -2.86
C ALA A 313 3.11 -10.30 -1.43
N ILE A 314 4.30 -10.31 -0.83
CA ILE A 314 4.48 -10.75 0.56
C ILE A 314 3.62 -9.96 1.55
N GLU A 315 3.35 -8.68 1.28
CA GLU A 315 2.46 -7.84 2.10
C GLU A 315 1.02 -8.36 2.05
N ASP A 316 0.54 -8.71 0.86
CA ASP A 316 -0.82 -9.23 0.68
C ASP A 316 -0.98 -10.61 1.32
N ILE A 317 0.02 -11.49 1.13
CA ILE A 317 -0.02 -12.86 1.68
C ILE A 317 0.08 -12.85 3.20
N ALA A 318 0.96 -12.03 3.80
CA ALA A 318 1.05 -11.91 5.26
C ALA A 318 -0.27 -11.40 5.87
N CYS A 319 -0.86 -10.36 5.28
CA CYS A 319 -2.13 -9.81 5.78
C CYS A 319 -3.30 -10.79 5.60
N ALA A 320 -3.37 -11.48 4.46
CA ALA A 320 -4.37 -12.50 4.23
C ALA A 320 -4.22 -13.68 5.19
N HIS A 321 -2.99 -14.11 5.47
CA HIS A 321 -2.70 -15.17 6.44
C HIS A 321 -3.16 -14.77 7.84
N ALA A 322 -2.88 -13.54 8.29
CA ALA A 322 -3.34 -13.04 9.58
C ALA A 322 -4.89 -13.03 9.70
N ILE A 323 -5.58 -12.62 8.64
CA ILE A 323 -7.06 -12.65 8.59
C ILE A 323 -7.58 -14.09 8.57
N TYR A 324 -6.94 -14.99 7.82
CA TYR A 324 -7.29 -16.41 7.77
C TYR A 324 -7.14 -17.11 9.13
N GLU A 325 -6.04 -16.87 9.83
CA GLU A 325 -5.83 -17.44 11.17
C GLU A 325 -6.86 -16.92 12.17
N LYS A 326 -7.19 -15.63 12.11
CA LYS A 326 -8.28 -15.07 12.91
C LYS A 326 -9.64 -15.70 12.57
N ALA A 327 -9.92 -15.89 11.27
CA ALA A 327 -11.14 -16.55 10.82
C ALA A 327 -11.27 -17.98 11.36
N LYS A 328 -10.17 -18.74 11.37
CA LYS A 328 -10.11 -20.09 11.96
C LYS A 328 -10.39 -20.09 13.44
N GLN A 329 -9.80 -19.14 14.18
CA GLN A 329 -10.01 -19.01 15.62
C GLN A 329 -11.47 -18.65 15.96
N GLU A 330 -12.12 -17.84 15.12
CA GLU A 330 -13.50 -17.39 15.32
C GLU A 330 -14.54 -18.30 14.63
N GLY A 331 -14.12 -19.34 13.91
CA GLY A 331 -15.01 -20.24 13.17
C GLY A 331 -15.78 -19.55 12.03
N LEU A 332 -15.21 -18.51 11.42
CA LEU A 332 -15.85 -17.73 10.36
C LEU A 332 -15.38 -18.16 8.97
N GLY A 333 -16.30 -18.16 8.01
CA GLY A 333 -16.03 -18.47 6.61
C GLY A 333 -16.85 -19.66 6.11
N LYS A 334 -16.77 -19.93 4.81
CA LYS A 334 -17.44 -21.08 4.19
C LYS A 334 -16.41 -22.14 3.84
N VAL A 335 -16.53 -23.31 4.45
CA VAL A 335 -15.73 -24.48 4.07
C VAL A 335 -16.19 -24.98 2.69
N LEU A 336 -15.24 -25.19 1.80
CA LEU A 336 -15.45 -25.69 0.44
C LEU A 336 -14.60 -26.95 0.23
N SER A 337 -15.20 -27.96 -0.38
CA SER A 337 -14.46 -29.14 -0.86
C SER A 337 -13.64 -28.76 -2.10
N LEU A 338 -12.39 -29.22 -2.15
CA LEU A 338 -11.56 -29.09 -3.36
C LEU A 338 -11.90 -30.15 -4.42
N TYR A 339 -12.46 -31.30 -4.02
CA TYR A 339 -12.90 -32.42 -4.88
C TYR A 339 -14.42 -32.56 -4.90
#